data_AF-A0A0Q4YYK4-F1
#
_entry.id   AF-A0A0Q4YYK4-F1
#
_cell.length_a   1.000
_cell.length_b   1.000
_cell.length_c   1.000
_cell.angle_alpha   90.00
_cell.angle_beta   90.00
_cell.angle_gamma   90.00
#
_symmetry.space_group_name_H-M   'P 1'
#
loop_
_entity.id
_entity.type
_entity.pdbx_description
1 polymer ?
#
loop_
_entity_poly.entity_id
_entity_poly.type
_entity_poly.pdbx_seq_one_letter_code
_entity_poly.pdbx_strand_id
1 'polypeptide(L)'
;MSKPPFLPSPRPRPHTSPEDAWQLAAATSDLGFTRASSAPQAPPAAARISDEPRPAEAIEGAGSVPAEATEALASTRPPKAAVLKVEVPDPVWTALRQEALDRRVTVKYLILEALAAKGYAFDLSAIPQDGRRLR
;
A
#
# COMPACT_ATOMS: atom_id res chain seq x y z
N MET A 1 -28.50 -41.73 -0.40
CA MET A 1 -29.06 -40.41 -0.78
C MET A 1 -28.14 -39.82 -1.84
N SER A 2 -28.59 -39.67 -3.08
CA SER A 2 -27.79 -39.09 -4.17
C SER A 2 -27.68 -37.58 -4.00
N LYS A 3 -26.45 -37.05 -3.95
CA LYS A 3 -26.22 -35.60 -3.93
C LYS A 3 -26.62 -35.01 -5.30
N PRO A 4 -27.32 -33.87 -5.34
CA PRO A 4 -27.66 -33.23 -6.62
C PRO A 4 -26.38 -32.77 -7.33
N PRO A 5 -26.34 -32.81 -8.68
CA PRO A 5 -25.21 -32.31 -9.44
C PRO A 5 -25.06 -30.81 -9.23
N PHE A 6 -23.82 -30.36 -9.06
CA PHE A 6 -23.51 -28.93 -8.97
C PHE A 6 -23.78 -28.27 -10.33
N LEU A 7 -24.58 -27.20 -10.33
CA LEU A 7 -24.81 -26.36 -11.50
C LEU A 7 -24.12 -25.01 -11.25
N PRO A 8 -23.13 -24.62 -12.08
CA PRO A 8 -22.50 -23.31 -11.95
C PRO A 8 -23.52 -22.20 -12.25
N SER A 9 -23.35 -21.05 -11.59
CA SER A 9 -24.17 -19.87 -11.84
C SER A 9 -24.07 -19.41 -13.30
N PRO A 10 -25.17 -18.90 -13.89
CA PRO A 10 -25.15 -18.40 -15.26
C PRO A 10 -24.18 -17.22 -15.39
N ARG A 11 -23.50 -17.14 -16.54
CA ARG A 11 -22.60 -16.01 -16.82
C ARG A 11 -23.41 -14.71 -16.93
N PRO A 12 -22.89 -13.60 -16.38
CA PRO A 12 -23.51 -12.29 -16.58
C PRO A 12 -23.54 -11.95 -18.07
N ARG A 13 -24.65 -11.37 -18.54
CA ARG A 13 -24.78 -10.91 -19.92
C ARG A 13 -24.13 -9.52 -20.04
N PRO A 14 -23.37 -9.25 -21.11
CA PRO A 14 -22.87 -7.90 -21.35
C PRO A 14 -24.04 -6.95 -21.56
N HIS A 15 -23.90 -5.73 -21.03
CA HIS A 15 -24.91 -4.67 -21.16
C HIS A 15 -24.85 -3.94 -22.51
N THR A 16 -23.74 -4.11 -23.25
CA THR A 16 -23.49 -3.45 -24.54
C THR A 16 -23.61 -4.44 -25.68
N SER A 17 -24.19 -4.01 -26.81
CA SER A 17 -24.17 -4.78 -28.05
C SER A 17 -22.72 -4.92 -28.57
N PRO A 18 -22.43 -5.92 -29.41
CA PRO A 18 -21.11 -5.99 -30.04
C PRO A 18 -20.84 -4.75 -30.88
N GLU A 19 -21.82 -4.26 -31.66
CA GLU A 19 -21.66 -3.08 -32.51
C GLU A 19 -21.26 -1.83 -31.71
N ASP A 20 -21.89 -1.60 -30.55
CA ASP A 20 -21.56 -0.48 -29.67
C ASP A 20 -20.13 -0.60 -29.11
N ALA A 21 -19.70 -1.82 -28.78
CA ALA A 21 -18.35 -2.07 -28.30
C ALA A 21 -17.29 -1.74 -29.38
N TRP A 22 -17.58 -2.05 -30.65
CA TRP A 22 -16.71 -1.68 -31.77
C TRP A 22 -16.64 -0.17 -31.97
N GLN A 23 -17.77 0.54 -31.86
CA GLN A 23 -17.80 2.01 -31.95
C GLN A 23 -16.99 2.67 -30.83
N LEU A 24 -17.12 2.19 -29.59
CA LEU A 24 -16.33 2.67 -28.45
C LEU A 24 -14.84 2.41 -28.63
N ALA A 25 -14.47 1.22 -29.11
CA ALA A 25 -13.09 0.89 -29.43
C ALA A 25 -12.50 1.80 -30.52
N ALA A 26 -13.28 2.12 -31.56
CA ALA A 26 -12.87 3.05 -32.60
C ALA A 26 -12.68 4.48 -32.04
N ALA A 27 -13.65 4.96 -31.26
CA ALA A 27 -13.62 6.30 -30.65
C ALA A 27 -12.47 6.49 -29.65
N THR A 28 -12.02 5.41 -29.00
CA THR A 28 -10.97 5.45 -27.96
C THR A 28 -9.61 4.93 -28.43
N SER A 29 -9.47 4.65 -29.73
CA SER A 29 -8.25 4.09 -30.32
C SER A 29 -7.00 4.97 -30.09
N ASP A 30 -7.17 6.29 -30.16
CA ASP A 30 -6.10 7.27 -29.95
C ASP A 30 -5.59 7.30 -28.50
N LEU A 31 -6.45 6.96 -27.53
CA LEU A 31 -6.12 6.92 -26.12
C LEU A 31 -5.29 5.67 -25.74
N GLY A 32 -5.01 4.79 -26.70
CA GLY A 32 -4.19 3.60 -26.51
C GLY A 32 -4.88 2.45 -25.77
N PHE A 33 -6.18 2.55 -25.45
CA PHE A 33 -6.93 1.47 -24.77
C PHE A 33 -7.05 0.20 -25.63
N THR A 34 -7.06 0.35 -26.95
CA THR A 34 -7.14 -0.78 -27.91
C THR A 34 -5.78 -1.19 -28.45
N ARG A 35 -4.71 -0.49 -28.06
CA ARG A 35 -3.35 -0.82 -28.49
C ARG A 35 -2.87 -2.03 -27.70
N ALA A 36 -2.71 -3.16 -28.38
CA ALA A 36 -2.04 -4.32 -27.79
C ALA A 36 -0.66 -3.90 -27.27
N SER A 37 -0.41 -4.09 -25.98
CA SER A 37 0.91 -3.91 -25.37
C SER A 37 1.81 -5.07 -25.82
N SER A 38 2.22 -5.05 -27.08
CA SER A 38 3.36 -5.82 -27.54
C SER A 38 4.60 -4.97 -27.32
N ALA A 39 5.56 -5.49 -26.55
CA ALA A 39 6.91 -4.96 -26.56
C ALA A 39 7.41 -4.89 -28.02
N PRO A 40 8.18 -3.86 -28.42
CA PRO A 40 8.82 -3.86 -29.72
C PRO A 40 9.71 -5.10 -29.80
N GLN A 41 9.41 -5.99 -30.76
CA GLN A 41 10.28 -7.10 -31.09
C GLN A 41 11.59 -6.49 -31.60
N ALA A 42 12.62 -6.51 -30.77
CA ALA A 42 13.97 -6.15 -31.18
C ALA A 42 14.41 -7.09 -32.32
N PRO A 43 15.15 -6.58 -33.34
CA PRO A 43 15.69 -7.44 -34.39
C PRO A 43 16.65 -8.47 -33.79
N PRO A 44 16.78 -9.69 -34.38
CA PRO A 44 17.58 -10.76 -33.80
C PRO A 44 19.07 -10.45 -33.99
N ALA A 45 19.68 -9.84 -32.99
CA ALA A 45 21.13 -9.76 -32.85
C ALA A 45 21.58 -10.81 -31.83
N ALA A 46 22.24 -11.83 -32.34
CA ALA A 46 22.90 -12.87 -31.58
C ALA A 46 23.92 -12.29 -30.58
N ALA A 47 23.88 -12.75 -29.34
CA ALA A 47 25.07 -13.26 -28.64
C ALA A 47 24.74 -13.68 -27.18
N ARG A 48 24.76 -15.01 -26.99
CA ARG A 48 25.41 -15.72 -25.88
C ARG A 48 24.91 -15.43 -24.45
N ILE A 49 23.93 -16.24 -24.06
CA ILE A 49 23.74 -16.66 -22.67
C ILE A 49 24.83 -17.70 -22.40
N SER A 50 25.82 -17.37 -21.55
CA SER A 50 26.67 -18.39 -20.94
C SER A 50 25.95 -18.90 -19.70
N ASP A 51 25.44 -20.12 -19.84
CA ASP A 51 24.94 -20.98 -18.78
C ASP A 51 26.16 -21.72 -18.20
N GLU A 52 26.50 -21.53 -16.93
CA GLU A 52 27.46 -22.39 -16.23
C GLU A 52 27.03 -22.60 -14.76
N PRO A 53 26.85 -23.85 -14.30
CA PRO A 53 26.35 -24.14 -12.96
C PRO A 53 27.44 -24.57 -11.94
N ARG A 54 27.20 -24.21 -10.65
CA ARG A 54 27.56 -24.94 -9.39
C ARG A 54 29.02 -24.77 -8.85
N PRO A 55 29.37 -25.00 -7.54
CA PRO A 55 28.63 -25.42 -6.33
C PRO A 55 28.77 -24.55 -5.05
N ALA A 56 28.02 -25.01 -4.03
CA ALA A 56 27.98 -24.65 -2.62
C ALA A 56 29.33 -24.58 -1.89
N GLU A 57 29.42 -23.64 -0.94
CA GLU A 57 30.29 -23.74 0.23
C GLU A 57 29.46 -23.53 1.51
N ALA A 58 29.43 -24.58 2.32
CA ALA A 58 29.04 -24.55 3.71
C ALA A 58 30.31 -24.30 4.54
N ILE A 59 30.26 -23.34 5.46
CA ILE A 59 31.20 -23.30 6.59
C ILE A 59 30.39 -23.05 7.86
N GLU A 60 30.32 -24.10 8.66
CA GLU A 60 29.88 -24.07 10.05
C GLU A 60 30.84 -23.19 10.87
N GLY A 61 30.27 -22.31 11.69
CA GLY A 61 30.97 -21.59 12.73
C GLY A 61 30.19 -21.71 14.03
N ALA A 62 30.48 -22.77 14.79
CA ALA A 62 30.00 -22.97 16.14
C ALA A 62 30.51 -21.87 17.08
N GLY A 63 29.60 -21.30 17.88
CA GLY A 63 29.89 -20.32 18.92
C GLY A 63 28.75 -20.29 19.93
N SER A 64 28.89 -21.14 20.94
CA SER A 64 27.92 -21.53 21.95
C SER A 64 27.91 -20.61 23.19
N VAL A 65 26.70 -20.11 23.56
CA VAL A 65 26.08 -19.85 24.91
C VAL A 65 26.79 -18.98 25.98
N PRO A 66 26.14 -18.59 27.11
CA PRO A 66 24.74 -18.16 27.39
C PRO A 66 24.63 -16.93 28.35
N ALA A 67 23.38 -16.56 28.69
CA ALA A 67 22.88 -16.14 30.02
C ALA A 67 22.34 -14.71 30.19
N GLU A 68 21.01 -14.68 30.33
CA GLU A 68 20.17 -13.89 31.23
C GLU A 68 20.40 -12.38 31.40
N ALA A 69 19.42 -11.62 30.92
CA ALA A 69 18.79 -10.60 31.76
C ALA A 69 17.31 -10.47 31.37
N THR A 70 16.48 -10.83 32.33
CA THR A 70 15.08 -10.48 32.51
C THR A 70 14.70 -9.11 31.95
N GLU A 71 13.67 -9.06 31.11
CA GLU A 71 12.54 -8.16 31.39
C GLU A 71 11.31 -8.71 30.70
N ALA A 72 10.30 -8.99 31.52
CA ALA A 72 9.00 -9.38 31.06
C ALA A 72 8.49 -8.31 30.10
N LEU A 73 8.33 -8.67 28.82
CA LEU A 73 7.49 -7.95 27.89
C LEU A 73 6.05 -8.08 28.39
N ALA A 74 5.74 -7.33 29.45
CA ALA A 74 4.39 -6.91 29.70
C ALA A 74 3.94 -6.25 28.40
N SER A 75 3.12 -6.99 27.66
CA SER A 75 2.36 -6.46 26.55
C SER A 75 1.45 -5.39 27.15
N THR A 76 2.00 -4.19 27.32
CA THR A 76 1.28 -2.99 27.70
C THR A 76 0.45 -2.65 26.49
N ARG A 77 -0.70 -3.34 26.40
CA ARG A 77 -1.74 -3.01 25.45
C ARG A 77 -1.96 -1.51 25.61
N PRO A 78 -1.73 -0.69 24.58
CA PRO A 78 -1.90 0.74 24.71
C PRO A 78 -3.34 0.97 25.19
N PRO A 79 -3.54 1.79 26.24
CA PRO A 79 -4.88 2.09 26.72
C PRO A 79 -5.71 2.53 25.53
N LYS A 80 -6.95 2.02 25.42
CA LYS A 80 -7.89 2.39 24.35
C LYS A 80 -7.95 3.92 24.33
N ALA A 81 -7.31 4.52 23.34
CA ALA A 81 -7.21 5.96 23.23
C ALA A 81 -8.62 6.56 23.10
N ALA A 82 -8.88 7.62 23.87
CA ALA A 82 -10.13 8.36 23.76
C ALA A 82 -10.27 8.89 22.32
N VAL A 83 -11.43 8.64 21.70
CA VAL A 83 -11.72 9.09 20.35
C VAL A 83 -12.27 10.51 20.42
N LEU A 84 -11.48 11.50 20.00
CA LEU A 84 -11.94 12.87 19.87
C LEU A 84 -12.55 13.08 18.47
N LYS A 85 -13.81 13.52 18.43
CA LYS A 85 -14.45 14.00 17.20
C LYS A 85 -14.33 15.52 17.17
N VAL A 86 -13.80 16.06 16.07
CA VAL A 86 -13.62 17.50 15.87
C VAL A 86 -14.39 17.89 14.61
N GLU A 87 -15.28 18.86 14.72
CA GLU A 87 -15.91 19.48 13.56
C GLU A 87 -15.00 20.59 13.05
N VAL A 88 -14.64 20.50 11.78
CA VAL A 88 -13.76 21.46 11.12
C VAL A 88 -14.50 21.97 9.88
N PRO A 89 -14.71 23.29 9.74
CA PRO A 89 -15.31 23.86 8.54
C PRO A 89 -14.51 23.48 7.28
N ASP A 90 -15.21 23.22 6.18
CA ASP A 90 -14.63 22.84 4.87
C ASP A 90 -13.44 23.70 4.39
N PRO A 91 -13.46 25.04 4.49
CA PRO A 91 -12.31 25.83 4.06
C PRO A 91 -11.06 25.53 4.90
N VAL A 92 -11.23 25.36 6.22
CA VAL A 92 -10.14 25.04 7.16
C VAL A 92 -9.65 23.62 6.92
N TRP A 93 -10.55 22.68 6.66
CA TRP A 93 -10.20 21.30 6.35
C TRP A 93 -9.34 21.18 5.08
N THR A 94 -9.62 22.01 4.08
CA THR A 94 -8.83 22.06 2.83
C THR A 94 -7.44 22.65 3.07
N ALA A 95 -7.35 23.76 3.82
CA ALA A 95 -6.08 24.35 4.21
C ALA A 95 -5.21 23.39 5.03
N LEU A 96 -5.80 22.67 6.00
CA LEU A 96 -5.10 21.66 6.79
C LEU A 96 -4.53 20.52 5.94
N ARG A 97 -5.26 20.08 4.92
CA ARG A 97 -4.77 19.05 3.99
C ARG A 97 -3.60 19.55 3.17
N GLN A 98 -3.65 20.79 2.70
CA GLN A 98 -2.55 21.41 1.97
C GLN A 98 -1.30 21.51 2.86
N GLU A 99 -1.45 22.04 4.07
CA GLU A 99 -0.34 22.20 5.00
C GLU A 99 0.28 20.84 5.41
N ALA A 100 -0.56 19.81 5.57
CA ALA A 100 -0.10 18.45 5.85
C ALA A 100 0.74 17.89 4.68
N LEU A 101 0.38 18.20 3.43
CA LEU A 101 1.17 17.82 2.27
C LEU A 101 2.52 18.55 2.23
N ASP A 102 2.51 19.85 2.48
CA ASP A 102 3.72 20.69 2.44
C ASP A 102 4.72 20.26 3.51
N ARG A 103 4.25 19.99 4.74
CA ARG A 103 5.07 19.51 5.86
C ARG A 103 5.34 18.01 5.83
N ARG A 104 4.78 17.28 4.85
CA ARG A 104 4.86 15.82 4.74
C ARG A 104 4.44 15.09 6.04
N VAL A 105 3.34 15.54 6.63
CA VAL A 105 2.71 14.93 7.81
C VAL A 105 1.24 14.62 7.56
N THR A 106 0.58 14.03 8.53
CA THR A 106 -0.86 13.75 8.55
C THR A 106 -1.61 14.92 9.17
N VAL A 107 -2.85 15.13 8.73
CA VAL A 107 -3.71 16.17 9.31
C VAL A 107 -3.93 15.94 10.81
N LYS A 108 -4.02 14.68 11.22
CA LYS A 108 -4.10 14.30 12.64
C LYS A 108 -2.93 14.86 13.45
N TYR A 109 -1.71 14.80 12.92
CA TYR A 109 -0.53 15.34 13.58
C TYR A 109 -0.66 16.86 13.79
N LEU A 110 -1.08 17.60 12.75
CA LEU A 110 -1.26 19.06 12.85
C LEU A 110 -2.32 19.44 13.90
N ILE A 111 -3.41 18.68 13.99
CA ILE A 111 -4.44 18.90 15.02
C ILE A 111 -3.85 18.70 16.41
N LEU A 112 -3.09 17.62 16.62
CA LEU A 112 -2.47 17.33 17.91
C LEU A 112 -1.36 18.33 18.25
N GLU A 113 -0.57 18.77 17.27
CA GLU A 113 0.43 19.83 17.41
C GLU A 113 -0.23 21.15 17.84
N ALA A 114 -1.33 21.54 17.19
CA ALA A 114 -2.09 22.74 17.55
C ALA A 114 -2.67 22.63 18.97
N LEU A 115 -3.18 21.45 19.36
CA LEU A 115 -3.66 21.22 20.72
C LEU A 115 -2.51 21.27 21.74
N ALA A 116 -1.36 20.68 21.44
CA ALA A 116 -0.18 20.77 22.29
C ALA A 116 0.27 22.23 22.47
N ALA A 117 0.25 23.03 21.40
CA ALA A 117 0.55 24.47 21.44
C ALA A 117 -0.47 25.27 22.28
N LYS A 118 -1.69 24.76 22.50
CA LYS A 118 -2.69 25.32 23.42
C LYS A 118 -2.53 24.84 24.87
N GLY A 119 -1.50 24.05 25.17
CA GLY A 119 -1.20 23.56 26.52
C GLY A 119 -1.86 22.24 26.88
N TYR A 120 -2.47 21.53 25.91
CA TYR A 120 -2.94 20.17 26.17
C TYR A 120 -1.76 19.19 26.21
N ALA A 121 -1.81 18.25 27.14
CA ALA A 121 -0.77 17.23 27.32
C ALA A 121 -0.86 16.13 26.24
N PHE A 122 -0.41 16.46 25.02
CA PHE A 122 -0.23 15.49 23.95
C PHE A 122 1.26 15.26 23.71
N ASP A 123 1.71 14.02 23.86
CA ASP A 123 3.05 13.62 23.48
C ASP A 123 3.10 13.36 21.96
N LEU A 124 3.78 14.25 21.24
CA LEU A 124 3.95 14.15 19.79
C LEU A 124 4.95 13.04 19.41
N SER A 125 5.83 12.64 20.32
CA SER A 125 6.81 11.56 20.10
C SER A 125 6.18 10.17 20.20
N ALA A 126 5.07 10.04 20.92
CA ALA A 126 4.29 8.81 21.01
C ALA A 126 3.42 8.54 19.76
N ILE A 127 3.29 9.53 18.87
CA ILE A 127 2.59 9.34 17.59
C ILE A 127 3.52 8.53 16.68
N PRO A 128 3.06 7.39 16.11
CA PRO A 128 3.86 6.61 15.18
C PRO A 128 4.47 7.52 14.12
N GLN A 129 5.79 7.43 13.94
CA GLN A 129 6.50 8.29 13.00
C GLN A 129 5.79 8.26 11.66
N ASP A 130 5.37 9.45 11.24
CA ASP A 130 4.64 9.60 10.00
C ASP A 130 5.57 9.22 8.85
N GLY A 131 5.34 8.05 8.23
CA GLY A 131 6.19 7.51 7.17
C GLY A 131 6.32 8.41 5.94
N ARG A 132 5.57 9.51 5.90
CA ARG A 132 5.70 10.61 4.93
C ARG A 132 6.95 11.47 5.16
N ARG A 133 7.53 11.47 6.37
CA ARG A 133 8.70 12.29 6.75
C ARG A 133 10.06 11.68 6.32
N LEU A 134 10.09 10.42 5.86
CA LEU A 134 11.31 9.61 5.71
C LEU A 134 11.69 9.29 4.25
N ARG A 135 11.36 10.14 3.26
CA ARG A 135 11.76 9.92 1.86
C ARG A 135 13.01 10.68 1.47
#